data_AF-A0A2V9TQZ2-F1
#
_entry.id   AF-A0A2V9TQZ2-F1
#
_cell.length_a   1.000
_cell.length_b   1.000
_cell.length_c   1.000
_cell.angle_alpha   90.00
_cell.angle_beta   90.00
_cell.angle_gamma   90.00
#
_symmetry.space_group_name_H-M   'P 1'
#
loop_
_entity.id
_entity.type
_entity.pdbx_description
1 polymer ?
#
loop_
_entity_poly.entity_id
_entity_poly.type
_entity_poly.pdbx_seq_one_letter_code
_entity_poly.pdbx_strand_id
1 'polypeptide(L)'
;IPAIGILLARRLEKLRNASQRRLAASVVIALSLSGLVSLWIAQADTELANNARTAALTIREQTQGKGGTLWFAGHSGFQYYMESLGARPYDWWHPQAKPGDFVATPYGRLWPSQGKGAFPGHREDFALRIHSHATTISPELSAGFYYSHWAVLPYMFGPIPADRYAIVRLEPSQSPERLGTISAGPVQSNNKDANGR
;
A
#
# COMPACT_ATOMS: atom_id res chain seq x y z
N ILE A 1 18.15 -0.12 40.63
CA ILE A 1 17.97 1.12 39.84
C ILE A 1 18.02 0.73 38.37
N PRO A 2 16.99 0.99 37.56
CA PRO A 2 16.98 0.58 36.16
C PRO A 2 18.09 1.30 35.37
N ALA A 3 18.65 0.66 34.34
CA ALA A 3 19.80 1.17 33.58
C ALA A 3 19.57 2.59 33.00
N ILE A 4 18.33 2.91 32.62
CA ILE A 4 17.92 4.24 32.17
C ILE A 4 18.15 5.32 33.24
N GLY A 5 17.88 5.02 34.51
CA GLY A 5 18.08 5.97 35.61
C GLY A 5 19.55 6.34 35.81
N ILE A 6 20.44 5.35 35.66
CA ILE A 6 21.90 5.57 35.76
C ILE A 6 22.42 6.36 34.56
N LEU A 7 21.92 6.08 33.34
CA LEU A 7 22.31 6.82 32.14
C LEU A 7 21.83 8.28 32.18
N LEU A 8 20.61 8.53 32.67
CA LEU A 8 20.07 9.88 32.85
C LEU A 8 20.86 10.66 33.89
N ALA A 9 21.13 10.06 35.05
CA ALA A 9 21.93 10.70 36.11
C ALA A 9 23.34 11.06 35.61
N ARG A 10 24.03 10.13 34.91
CA ARG A 10 25.33 10.40 34.29
C ARG A 10 25.28 11.48 33.20
N ARG A 11 24.21 11.52 32.40
CA ARG A 11 24.01 12.55 31.38
C ARG A 11 23.86 13.92 32.04
N LEU A 12 23.01 14.03 33.07
CA LEU A 12 22.78 15.28 33.82
C LEU A 12 24.07 15.81 34.46
N GLU A 13 24.86 14.94 35.08
CA GLU A 13 26.12 15.32 35.71
C GLU A 13 27.17 15.81 34.68
N LYS A 14 27.22 15.17 33.50
CA LYS A 14 28.08 15.59 32.40
C LYS A 14 27.64 16.92 31.77
N LEU A 15 26.34 17.18 31.69
CA LEU A 15 25.78 18.46 31.21
C LEU A 15 26.06 19.60 32.22
N ARG A 16 25.97 19.32 33.52
CA ARG A 16 26.28 20.28 34.60
C ARG A 16 27.74 20.73 34.60
N ASN A 17 28.65 19.81 34.27
CA ASN A 17 30.10 20.06 34.25
C ASN A 17 30.62 20.52 32.88
N ALA A 18 29.76 20.61 31.85
CA ALA A 18 30.15 21.07 30.52
C ALA A 18 30.16 22.60 30.46
N SER A 19 31.18 23.16 29.79
CA SER A 19 31.17 24.58 29.41
C SER A 19 29.91 24.91 28.62
N GLN A 20 29.22 26.00 28.96
CA GLN A 20 28.00 26.44 28.25
C GLN A 20 28.20 26.56 26.73
N ARG A 21 29.41 26.94 26.27
CA ARG A 21 29.75 26.98 24.84
C ARG A 21 29.77 25.59 24.20
N ARG A 22 30.27 24.57 24.89
CA ARG A 22 30.28 23.17 24.38
C ARG A 22 28.89 22.57 24.36
N LEU A 23 28.08 22.88 25.38
CA LEU A 23 26.67 22.48 25.44
C LEU A 23 25.89 23.09 24.27
N ALA A 24 26.01 24.41 24.08
CA ALA A 24 25.35 25.14 22.99
C ALA A 24 25.79 24.58 21.62
N ALA A 25 27.09 24.39 21.41
CA ALA A 25 27.60 23.77 20.17
C ALA A 25 27.02 22.37 19.94
N SER A 26 26.92 21.55 20.99
CA SER A 26 26.36 20.18 20.88
C SER A 26 24.87 20.20 20.51
N VAL A 27 24.10 21.12 21.11
CA VAL A 27 22.68 21.31 20.79
C VAL A 27 22.51 21.79 19.35
N VAL A 28 23.30 22.78 18.93
CA VAL A 28 23.28 23.27 17.54
C VAL A 28 23.62 22.15 16.57
N ILE A 29 24.65 21.35 16.83
CA ILE A 29 25.00 20.21 15.97
C ILE A 29 23.86 19.19 15.92
N ALA A 30 23.27 18.84 17.07
CA ALA A 30 22.16 17.89 17.12
C ALA A 30 20.94 18.39 16.33
N LEU A 31 20.55 19.66 16.53
CA LEU A 31 19.43 20.28 15.80
C LEU A 31 19.70 20.36 14.30
N SER A 32 20.92 20.76 13.90
CA SER A 32 21.30 20.81 12.49
C SER A 32 21.23 19.42 11.85
N LEU A 33 21.76 18.38 12.50
CA LEU A 33 21.68 17.01 12.01
C LEU A 33 20.24 16.52 11.92
N SER A 34 19.42 16.76 12.95
CA SER A 34 18.01 16.40 12.93
C SER A 34 17.25 17.13 11.82
N GLY A 35 17.49 18.44 11.65
CA GLY A 35 16.86 19.24 10.60
C GLY A 35 17.20 18.75 9.19
N LEU A 36 18.47 18.40 8.95
CA LEU A 36 18.91 17.81 7.67
C LEU A 36 18.21 16.49 7.38
N VAL A 37 18.12 15.59 8.37
CA VAL A 37 17.43 14.30 8.23
C VAL A 37 15.94 14.50 7.99
N SER A 38 15.29 15.42 8.73
CA SER A 38 13.87 15.73 8.55
C SER A 38 13.57 16.28 7.16
N LEU A 39 14.40 17.20 6.64
CA LEU A 39 14.24 17.73 5.28
C LEU A 39 14.44 16.65 4.21
N TRP A 40 15.41 15.77 4.40
CA TRP A 40 15.64 14.65 3.49
C TRP A 40 14.46 13.66 3.44
N ILE A 41 13.90 13.31 4.62
CA ILE A 41 12.69 12.48 4.70
C ILE A 41 11.48 13.20 4.10
N ALA A 42 11.31 14.50 4.34
CA ALA A 42 10.22 15.28 3.78
C ALA A 42 10.30 15.36 2.24
N GLN A 43 11.52 15.46 1.68
CA GLN A 43 11.73 15.39 0.24
C GLN A 43 11.32 14.03 -0.33
N ALA A 44 11.66 12.94 0.36
CA ALA A 44 11.25 11.59 -0.01
C ALA A 44 9.72 11.42 -0.01
N ASP A 45 9.06 11.92 1.03
CA ASP A 45 7.60 11.89 1.17
C ASP A 45 6.91 12.72 0.05
N THR A 46 7.52 13.86 -0.30
CA THR A 46 7.06 14.70 -1.41
C THR A 46 7.18 13.99 -2.76
N GLU A 47 8.27 13.25 -3.00
CA GLU A 47 8.42 12.44 -4.20
C GLU A 47 7.34 11.36 -4.30
N LEU A 48 7.03 10.68 -3.18
CA LEU A 48 5.97 9.68 -3.13
C LEU A 48 4.60 10.27 -3.48
N ALA A 49 4.29 11.45 -2.92
CA ALA A 49 3.06 12.17 -3.23
C ALA A 49 2.99 12.62 -4.71
N ASN A 50 4.11 13.04 -5.28
CA ASN A 50 4.20 13.40 -6.69
C ASN A 50 4.04 12.19 -7.62
N ASN A 51 4.48 11.00 -7.22
CA ASN A 51 4.22 9.77 -7.97
C ASN A 51 2.72 9.44 -7.98
N ALA A 52 2.03 9.58 -6.85
CA ALA A 52 0.57 9.41 -6.80
C ALA A 52 -0.17 10.39 -7.73
N ARG A 53 0.28 11.66 -7.77
CA ARG A 53 -0.24 12.67 -8.70
C ARG A 53 0.00 12.28 -10.15
N THR A 54 1.24 11.94 -10.48
CA THR A 54 1.65 11.56 -11.85
C THR A 54 0.86 10.34 -12.32
N ALA A 55 0.75 9.31 -11.48
CA ALA A 55 -0.03 8.12 -11.79
C ALA A 55 -1.50 8.46 -12.06
N ALA A 56 -2.14 9.28 -11.23
CA ALA A 56 -3.53 9.67 -11.44
C ALA A 56 -3.73 10.40 -12.79
N LEU A 57 -2.80 11.28 -13.17
CA LEU A 57 -2.82 11.96 -14.47
C LEU A 57 -2.64 10.97 -15.63
N THR A 58 -1.67 10.06 -15.55
CA THR A 58 -1.45 9.02 -16.55
C THR A 58 -2.67 8.11 -16.70
N ILE A 59 -3.30 7.73 -15.58
CA ILE A 59 -4.52 6.91 -15.59
C ILE A 59 -5.67 7.66 -16.26
N ARG A 60 -5.83 8.94 -15.96
CA ARG A 60 -6.86 9.77 -16.60
C ARG A 60 -6.63 9.87 -18.09
N GLU A 61 -5.40 10.14 -18.53
CA GLU A 61 -5.04 10.19 -19.96
C GLU A 61 -5.35 8.87 -20.67
N GLN A 62 -5.01 7.74 -20.04
CA GLN A 62 -5.23 6.41 -20.62
C GLN A 62 -6.70 5.97 -20.63
N THR A 63 -7.59 6.60 -19.86
CA THR A 63 -9.01 6.19 -19.75
C THR A 63 -9.99 7.21 -20.33
N GLN A 64 -9.59 8.47 -20.44
CA GLN A 64 -10.43 9.54 -20.95
C GLN A 64 -10.87 9.27 -22.39
N GLY A 65 -12.17 9.44 -22.64
CA GLY A 65 -12.76 9.23 -23.97
C GLY A 65 -12.96 7.77 -24.37
N LYS A 66 -12.53 6.79 -23.55
CA LYS A 66 -12.72 5.35 -23.83
C LYS A 66 -14.08 4.79 -23.38
N GLY A 67 -14.92 5.63 -22.78
CA GLY A 67 -16.22 5.26 -22.20
C GLY A 67 -16.11 4.46 -20.90
N GLY A 68 -17.19 4.40 -20.12
CA GLY A 68 -17.18 3.76 -18.80
C GLY A 68 -16.75 4.69 -17.67
N THR A 69 -17.07 4.30 -16.44
CA THR A 69 -16.73 5.03 -15.22
C THR A 69 -15.32 4.64 -14.76
N LEU A 70 -14.53 5.62 -14.33
CA LEU A 70 -13.23 5.36 -13.70
C LEU A 70 -13.40 5.23 -12.19
N TRP A 71 -13.08 4.06 -11.67
CA TRP A 71 -13.05 3.75 -10.24
C TRP A 71 -11.62 3.65 -9.73
N PHE A 72 -11.41 3.80 -8.42
CA PHE A 72 -10.10 3.59 -7.80
C PHE A 72 -10.19 2.88 -6.45
N ALA A 73 -9.20 2.04 -6.14
CA ALA A 73 -9.18 1.27 -4.89
C ALA A 73 -8.12 1.74 -3.87
N GLY A 74 -7.37 2.80 -4.16
CA GLY A 74 -6.30 3.31 -3.28
C GLY A 74 -6.73 4.45 -2.35
N HIS A 75 -5.88 4.77 -1.37
CA HIS A 75 -6.11 5.79 -0.35
C HIS A 75 -5.06 6.92 -0.37
N SER A 76 -5.13 7.82 0.63
CA SER A 76 -4.18 8.93 0.85
C SER A 76 -4.10 9.88 -0.36
N GLY A 77 -2.90 10.33 -0.76
CA GLY A 77 -2.73 11.27 -1.86
C GLY A 77 -3.28 10.75 -3.20
N PHE A 78 -3.25 9.43 -3.44
CA PHE A 78 -3.81 8.86 -4.66
C PHE A 78 -5.33 9.08 -4.74
N GLN A 79 -6.05 8.88 -3.64
CA GLN A 79 -7.49 9.16 -3.57
C GLN A 79 -7.80 10.62 -3.91
N TYR A 80 -7.10 11.56 -3.28
CA TYR A 80 -7.28 12.99 -3.53
C TYR A 80 -7.16 13.34 -5.03
N TYR A 81 -6.11 12.86 -5.69
CA TYR A 81 -5.91 13.15 -7.11
C TYR A 81 -6.94 12.45 -8.01
N MET A 82 -7.28 11.20 -7.71
CA MET A 82 -8.27 10.47 -8.50
C MET A 82 -9.67 11.11 -8.40
N GLU A 83 -10.11 11.48 -7.20
CA GLU A 83 -11.37 12.20 -6.98
C GLU A 83 -11.36 13.58 -7.67
N SER A 84 -10.26 14.32 -7.59
CA SER A 84 -10.13 15.62 -8.27
C SER A 84 -10.23 15.51 -9.80
N LEU A 85 -9.93 14.34 -10.37
CA LEU A 85 -10.05 14.02 -11.79
C LEU A 85 -11.40 13.35 -12.13
N GLY A 86 -12.34 13.32 -11.19
CA GLY A 86 -13.70 12.81 -11.38
C GLY A 86 -13.84 11.28 -11.31
N ALA A 87 -12.81 10.57 -10.83
CA ALA A 87 -12.91 9.15 -10.54
C ALA A 87 -13.70 8.91 -9.25
N ARG A 88 -14.24 7.70 -9.10
CA ARG A 88 -15.05 7.30 -7.94
C ARG A 88 -14.33 6.27 -7.07
N PRO A 89 -14.43 6.36 -5.73
CA PRO A 89 -13.88 5.32 -4.87
C PRO A 89 -14.61 4.00 -5.13
N TYR A 90 -13.84 2.92 -5.24
CA TYR A 90 -14.38 1.57 -5.37
C TYR A 90 -14.81 1.05 -4.00
N ASP A 91 -16.09 0.72 -3.86
CA ASP A 91 -16.64 0.07 -2.67
C ASP A 91 -16.51 -1.45 -2.81
N TRP A 92 -15.71 -2.05 -1.93
CA TRP A 92 -15.49 -3.50 -1.89
C TRP A 92 -16.69 -4.28 -1.36
N TRP A 93 -17.51 -3.68 -0.50
CA TRP A 93 -18.67 -4.32 0.11
C TRP A 93 -19.92 -4.18 -0.76
N HIS A 94 -20.03 -3.08 -1.49
CA HIS A 94 -21.10 -2.86 -2.46
C HIS A 94 -20.55 -2.48 -3.84
N PRO A 95 -19.97 -3.45 -4.60
CA PRO A 95 -19.42 -3.18 -5.92
C PRO A 95 -20.46 -2.59 -6.87
N GLN A 96 -20.21 -1.37 -7.35
CA GLN A 96 -21.05 -0.67 -8.32
C GLN A 96 -20.43 -0.63 -9.72
N ALA A 97 -19.16 -1.01 -9.84
CA ALA A 97 -18.45 -1.01 -11.12
C ALA A 97 -19.03 -2.08 -12.05
N LYS A 98 -19.18 -1.73 -13.32
CA LYS A 98 -19.80 -2.58 -14.35
C LYS A 98 -18.78 -3.02 -15.39
N PRO A 99 -19.05 -4.11 -16.13
CA PRO A 99 -18.26 -4.41 -17.33
C PRO A 99 -18.16 -3.19 -18.26
N GLY A 100 -16.95 -2.91 -18.75
CA GLY A 100 -16.61 -1.72 -19.52
C GLY A 100 -16.09 -0.53 -18.70
N ASP A 101 -16.32 -0.50 -17.39
CA ASP A 101 -15.71 0.47 -16.48
C ASP A 101 -14.21 0.20 -16.29
N PHE A 102 -13.50 1.17 -15.71
CA PHE A 102 -12.09 1.06 -15.35
C PHE A 102 -11.92 1.03 -13.84
N VAL A 103 -10.96 0.25 -13.34
CA VAL A 103 -10.51 0.30 -11.95
C VAL A 103 -9.02 0.56 -11.91
N ALA A 104 -8.62 1.60 -11.18
CA ALA A 104 -7.24 1.96 -10.97
C ALA A 104 -6.76 1.56 -9.56
N THR A 105 -5.59 0.92 -9.51
CA THR A 105 -5.07 0.29 -8.28
C THR A 105 -3.60 0.60 -8.05
N PRO A 106 -3.20 1.18 -6.90
CA PRO A 106 -1.80 1.29 -6.52
C PRO A 106 -1.33 0.01 -5.79
N TYR A 107 -0.65 -0.91 -6.47
CA TYR A 107 -0.31 -2.25 -5.94
C TYR A 107 0.47 -2.24 -4.64
N GLY A 108 1.54 -1.44 -4.61
CA GLY A 108 2.41 -1.36 -3.44
C GLY A 108 1.77 -0.60 -2.28
N ARG A 109 0.48 -0.29 -2.33
CA ARG A 109 -0.23 0.44 -1.27
C ARG A 109 -1.64 -0.07 -1.01
N LEU A 110 -2.04 -1.15 -1.69
CA LEU A 110 -3.28 -1.85 -1.39
C LEU A 110 -3.05 -2.84 -0.25
N TRP A 111 -4.14 -3.20 0.42
CA TRP A 111 -4.09 -4.36 1.31
C TRP A 111 -3.71 -5.62 0.52
N PRO A 112 -2.95 -6.56 1.11
CA PRO A 112 -2.60 -7.81 0.44
C PRO A 112 -3.82 -8.57 -0.11
N SER A 113 -4.97 -8.50 0.58
CA SER A 113 -6.24 -9.07 0.17
C SER A 113 -6.90 -8.38 -1.04
N GLN A 114 -6.50 -7.15 -1.35
CA GLN A 114 -7.00 -6.33 -2.45
C GLN A 114 -6.04 -6.27 -3.65
N GLY A 115 -4.98 -7.08 -3.61
CA GLY A 115 -3.89 -7.08 -4.58
C GLY A 115 -4.24 -7.60 -5.98
N LYS A 116 -3.18 -7.96 -6.71
CA LYS A 116 -3.23 -8.40 -8.11
C LYS A 116 -4.25 -9.54 -8.32
N GLY A 117 -5.19 -9.35 -9.24
CA GLY A 117 -6.21 -10.35 -9.59
C GLY A 117 -7.60 -10.10 -9.00
N ALA A 118 -7.80 -9.04 -8.21
CA ALA A 118 -9.11 -8.70 -7.64
C ALA A 118 -10.17 -8.28 -8.68
N PHE A 119 -9.75 -7.84 -9.87
CA PHE A 119 -10.62 -7.29 -10.90
C PHE A 119 -10.52 -8.12 -12.20
N PRO A 120 -11.63 -8.69 -12.70
CA PRO A 120 -11.64 -9.42 -13.97
C PRO A 120 -11.52 -8.45 -15.15
N GLY A 121 -10.68 -8.79 -16.13
CA GLY A 121 -10.57 -8.08 -17.40
C GLY A 121 -9.15 -7.70 -17.80
N HIS A 122 -9.03 -6.86 -18.84
CA HIS A 122 -7.73 -6.46 -19.38
C HIS A 122 -6.99 -5.54 -18.40
N ARG A 123 -5.73 -5.85 -18.14
CA ARG A 123 -4.93 -5.20 -17.10
C ARG A 123 -3.62 -4.69 -17.66
N GLU A 124 -3.38 -3.41 -17.45
CA GLU A 124 -2.15 -2.71 -17.81
C GLU A 124 -1.43 -2.27 -16.55
N ASP A 125 -0.28 -2.88 -16.24
CA ASP A 125 0.57 -2.51 -15.11
C ASP A 125 1.62 -1.48 -15.56
N PHE A 126 1.88 -0.45 -14.77
CA PHE A 126 2.98 0.49 -14.97
C PHE A 126 3.65 0.86 -13.65
N ALA A 127 4.89 1.36 -13.72
CA ALA A 127 5.66 1.73 -12.55
C ALA A 127 6.30 3.11 -12.68
N LEU A 128 6.32 3.86 -11.59
CA LEU A 128 6.99 5.15 -11.47
C LEU A 128 8.20 4.98 -10.57
N ARG A 129 9.36 5.42 -11.05
CA ARG A 129 10.61 5.33 -10.28
C ARG A 129 10.55 6.26 -9.07
N ILE A 130 11.12 5.81 -7.96
CA ILE A 130 11.45 6.64 -6.81
C ILE A 130 12.97 6.80 -6.79
N HIS A 131 13.45 8.03 -6.74
CA HIS A 131 14.87 8.39 -6.75
C HIS A 131 15.41 8.60 -5.34
N SER A 132 14.54 8.90 -4.38
CA SER A 132 14.90 8.99 -2.97
C SER A 132 15.43 7.66 -2.43
N HIS A 133 16.35 7.79 -1.47
CA HIS A 133 16.89 6.69 -0.69
C HIS A 133 16.26 6.58 0.72
N ALA A 134 15.12 7.23 0.91
CA ALA A 134 14.29 7.13 2.09
C ALA A 134 12.83 6.92 1.68
N THR A 135 12.03 6.29 2.53
CA THR A 135 10.58 6.20 2.34
C THR A 135 9.84 6.25 3.67
N THR A 136 8.67 6.89 3.66
CA THR A 136 7.70 6.96 4.77
C THR A 136 6.61 5.89 4.65
N ILE A 137 6.41 5.34 3.44
CA ILE A 137 5.39 4.33 3.13
C ILE A 137 5.96 3.36 2.09
N SER A 138 6.15 2.10 2.48
CA SER A 138 6.40 0.98 1.57
C SER A 138 6.08 -0.33 2.30
N PRO A 139 5.00 -1.05 1.93
CA PRO A 139 4.71 -2.38 2.44
C PRO A 139 5.85 -3.36 2.19
N GLU A 140 6.49 -3.31 1.02
CA GLU A 140 7.58 -4.21 0.66
C GLU A 140 8.79 -4.06 1.59
N LEU A 141 9.03 -2.84 2.09
CA LEU A 141 10.11 -2.55 3.04
C LEU A 141 9.62 -2.45 4.49
N SER A 142 8.32 -2.66 4.76
CA SER A 142 7.71 -2.50 6.09
C SER A 142 7.86 -1.09 6.69
N ALA A 143 7.85 -0.06 5.84
CA ALA A 143 7.83 1.35 6.24
C ALA A 143 6.41 1.92 6.24
N GLY A 144 6.01 2.61 7.30
CA GLY A 144 4.66 3.18 7.39
C GLY A 144 4.51 4.19 8.51
N PHE A 145 5.05 5.38 8.30
CA PHE A 145 4.90 6.52 9.22
C PHE A 145 3.43 6.84 9.52
N TYR A 146 2.57 6.69 8.52
CA TYR A 146 1.12 6.96 8.61
C TYR A 146 0.27 5.69 8.77
N TYR A 147 0.88 4.49 8.69
CA TYR A 147 0.17 3.21 8.64
C TYR A 147 0.87 2.16 9.52
N SER A 148 0.49 2.11 10.80
CA SER A 148 1.11 1.20 11.78
C SER A 148 0.68 -0.26 11.68
N HIS A 149 -0.38 -0.58 10.92
CA HIS A 149 -0.94 -1.94 10.92
C HIS A 149 -0.08 -3.00 10.20
N TRP A 150 0.78 -2.61 9.25
CA TRP A 150 1.71 -3.51 8.56
C TRP A 150 3.16 -3.03 8.53
N ALA A 151 3.45 -1.87 9.11
CA ALA A 151 4.79 -1.33 9.16
C ALA A 151 5.49 -1.68 10.46
N VAL A 152 6.75 -2.11 10.35
CA VAL A 152 7.63 -2.37 11.50
C VAL A 152 8.32 -1.06 11.93
N LEU A 153 8.62 -0.20 10.97
CA LEU A 153 9.32 1.07 11.20
C LEU A 153 8.57 2.25 10.57
N PRO A 154 8.72 3.46 11.14
CA PRO A 154 8.16 4.67 10.54
C PRO A 154 8.83 5.01 9.19
N TYR A 155 10.12 4.72 9.06
CA TYR A 155 10.93 5.04 7.88
C TYR A 155 11.84 3.88 7.51
N MET A 156 12.16 3.76 6.22
CA MET A 156 13.20 2.88 5.71
C MET A 156 14.17 3.65 4.81
N PHE A 157 15.42 3.21 4.80
CA PHE A 157 16.49 3.82 4.02
C PHE A 157 17.14 2.78 3.09
N GLY A 158 17.57 3.21 1.91
CA GLY A 158 18.21 2.36 0.91
C GLY A 158 17.54 2.45 -0.46
N PRO A 159 17.81 1.49 -1.37
CA PRO A 159 17.12 1.41 -2.66
C PRO A 159 15.62 1.18 -2.46
N ILE A 160 14.80 2.15 -2.87
CA ILE A 160 13.35 2.07 -2.73
C ILE A 160 12.76 1.46 -4.02
N PRO A 161 11.90 0.43 -3.92
CA PRO A 161 11.20 -0.13 -5.06
C PRO A 161 10.40 0.94 -5.82
N ALA A 162 10.27 0.77 -7.13
CA ALA A 162 9.41 1.61 -7.94
C ALA A 162 7.95 1.49 -7.48
N ASP A 163 7.23 2.59 -7.57
CA ASP A 163 5.83 2.70 -7.22
C ASP A 163 4.95 2.11 -8.31
N ARG A 164 4.08 1.15 -7.98
CA ARG A 164 3.40 0.31 -8.98
C ARG A 164 1.90 0.60 -9.02
N TYR A 165 1.38 0.73 -10.23
CA TYR A 165 -0.03 1.01 -10.50
C TYR A 165 -0.55 0.10 -11.60
N ALA A 166 -1.88 0.02 -11.72
CA ALA A 166 -2.50 -0.41 -12.96
C ALA A 166 -3.82 0.27 -13.20
N ILE A 167 -4.26 0.00 -14.43
CA ILE A 167 -5.59 0.20 -14.94
C ILE A 167 -6.12 -1.18 -15.33
N VAL A 168 -7.29 -1.53 -14.81
CA VAL A 168 -8.03 -2.71 -15.22
C VAL A 168 -9.30 -2.26 -15.92
N ARG A 169 -9.49 -2.66 -17.18
CA ARG A 169 -10.78 -2.50 -17.85
C ARG A 169 -11.63 -3.72 -17.54
N LEU A 170 -12.74 -3.50 -16.85
CA LEU A 170 -13.57 -4.58 -16.35
C LEU A 170 -14.25 -5.33 -17.49
N GLU A 171 -14.16 -6.64 -17.42
CA GLU A 171 -14.92 -7.55 -18.27
C GLU A 171 -16.00 -8.25 -17.44
N PRO A 172 -17.03 -8.84 -18.07
CA PRO A 172 -17.97 -9.68 -17.36
C PRO A 172 -17.21 -10.79 -16.61
N SER A 173 -17.44 -10.88 -15.30
CA SER A 173 -16.95 -12.00 -14.50
C SER A 173 -17.49 -13.29 -15.12
N GLN A 174 -16.60 -14.17 -15.58
CA GLN A 174 -17.00 -15.55 -15.85
C GLN A 174 -17.18 -16.24 -14.51
N SER A 175 -18.42 -16.42 -14.07
CA SER A 175 -18.74 -17.23 -12.89
C SER A 175 -18.13 -18.62 -13.05
N PRO A 176 -17.56 -19.23 -11.98
CA PRO A 176 -17.17 -20.63 -12.00
C PRO A 176 -18.41 -21.54 -11.88
N GLU A 177 -19.33 -21.47 -12.83
CA GLU A 177 -20.38 -22.48 -13.03
C GLU A 177 -19.94 -23.48 -14.12
N ARG A 178 -18.78 -24.11 -13.96
CA ARG A 178 -18.44 -25.37 -14.66
C ARG A 178 -17.46 -26.21 -13.84
N LEU A 179 -17.91 -26.66 -12.67
CA LEU A 179 -17.36 -27.86 -12.04
C LEU A 179 -18.47 -28.90 -11.99
N GLY A 180 -18.47 -29.73 -13.05
CA GLY A 180 -19.02 -31.08 -13.10
C GLY A 180 -20.40 -31.31 -12.46
N THR A 181 -21.44 -31.32 -13.29
CA THR A 181 -22.53 -32.28 -13.11
C THR A 181 -21.93 -33.68 -13.13
N ILE A 182 -21.56 -34.21 -11.96
CA ILE A 182 -21.38 -35.65 -11.81
C ILE A 182 -22.80 -36.22 -11.80
N SER A 183 -23.18 -36.77 -12.95
CA SER A 183 -24.33 -37.65 -13.10
C SER A 183 -24.21 -38.76 -12.05
N ALA A 184 -25.01 -38.69 -11.00
CA ALA A 184 -25.21 -39.80 -10.08
C ALA A 184 -26.04 -40.86 -10.82
N GLY A 185 -25.34 -41.82 -11.42
CA GLY A 185 -25.95 -43.09 -11.84
C GLY A 185 -26.56 -43.81 -10.63
N PRO A 186 -27.58 -44.66 -10.82
CA PRO A 186 -28.31 -45.25 -9.71
C PRO A 186 -27.43 -46.19 -8.89
N VAL A 187 -27.45 -46.00 -7.58
CA VAL A 187 -26.83 -46.89 -6.60
C VAL A 187 -27.54 -48.23 -6.64
N GLN A 188 -26.82 -49.28 -7.04
CA GLN A 188 -27.28 -50.66 -6.99
C GLN A 188 -27.26 -51.12 -5.51
N SER A 189 -28.44 -51.27 -4.93
CA SER A 189 -28.63 -51.84 -3.59
C SER A 189 -28.25 -53.32 -3.59
N ASN A 190 -27.17 -53.68 -2.90
CA ASN A 190 -26.83 -55.08 -2.61
C ASN A 190 -27.08 -55.35 -1.12
N ASN A 191 -28.31 -55.76 -0.81
CA ASN A 191 -28.67 -56.33 0.48
C ASN A 191 -28.47 -57.85 0.38
N LYS A 192 -27.51 -58.39 1.13
CA LYS A 192 -27.41 -59.83 1.39
C LYS A 192 -27.29 -60.02 2.90
N ASP A 193 -28.47 -60.12 3.51
CA ASP A 193 -28.89 -61.15 4.46
C ASP A 193 -27.76 -61.92 5.14
N ALA A 194 -27.56 -61.61 6.42
CA ALA A 194 -27.03 -62.54 7.40
C ALA A 194 -28.12 -62.77 8.46
N ASN A 195 -28.90 -63.84 8.31
CA ASN A 195 -29.64 -64.44 9.40
C ASN A 195 -29.74 -65.96 9.25
N GLY A 196 -29.09 -66.67 10.19
CA GLY A 196 -29.56 -67.90 10.84
C GLY A 196 -29.51 -69.23 10.10
N ARG A 197 -28.52 -70.06 10.44
CA ARG A 197 -28.71 -71.29 11.24
C ARG A 197 -27.37 -71.92 11.63
#